data_AF-A0A537F2I6-F1
#
_entry.id   AF-A0A537F2I6-F1
#
_cell.length_a   1.000
_cell.length_b   1.000
_cell.length_c   1.000
_cell.angle_alpha   90.00
_cell.angle_beta   90.00
_cell.angle_gamma   90.00
#
_symmetry.space_group_name_H-M   'P 1'
#
loop_
_entity.id
_entity.type
_entity.pdbx_description
1 polymer ?
#
loop_
_entity_poly.entity_id
_entity_poly.type
_entity_poly.pdbx_seq_one_letter_code
_entity_poly.pdbx_strand_id
1 'polypeptide(L)' 'MSRHKRPEVDSRLSKIEGHVRAIRKMVHDDRSYPEIVHQVAAVRASLDGVVEVICPKRWVREGNSP' A
#
# COMPACT_ATOMS: atom_id res chain seq x y z
N MET A 1 -14.94 17.57 9.06
CA MET A 1 -14.81 16.23 8.44
C MET A 1 -13.43 15.64 8.76
N SER A 2 -13.19 14.91 9.86
CA SER A 2 -11.80 14.45 10.13
C SER A 2 -11.56 13.26 11.09
N ARG A 3 -12.47 12.28 11.20
CA ARG A 3 -12.19 11.07 12.02
C ARG A 3 -12.41 9.73 11.31
N HIS A 4 -13.12 9.73 10.18
CA HIS A 4 -13.58 8.51 9.49
C HIS A 4 -12.59 7.88 8.51
N LYS A 5 -11.42 8.51 8.24
CA LYS A 5 -10.40 7.93 7.35
C LYS A 5 -9.47 6.93 8.03
N ARG A 6 -9.32 7.00 9.37
CA ARG A 6 -8.42 6.12 10.11
C ARG A 6 -8.78 4.63 9.96
N PRO A 7 -10.06 4.22 10.10
CA PRO A 7 -10.44 2.82 9.89
C PRO A 7 -10.20 2.33 8.46
N GLU A 8 -10.38 3.20 7.46
CA GLU A 8 -10.14 2.85 6.06
C GLU A 8 -8.64 2.66 5.77
N VAL A 9 -7.81 3.58 6.28
CA VAL A 9 -6.34 3.46 6.19
C VAL A 9 -5.86 2.18 6.88
N ASP A 10 -6.35 1.92 8.08
CA ASP A 10 -6.02 0.71 8.86
C ASP A 10 -6.41 -0.58 8.11
N SER A 11 -7.61 -0.62 7.53
CA SER A 11 -8.05 -1.77 6.72
C SER A 11 -7.19 -1.98 5.48
N ARG A 12 -6.72 -0.91 4.82
CA ARG A 12 -5.83 -1.02 3.65
C ARG A 12 -4.43 -1.47 4.06
N LEU A 13 -3.90 -0.95 5.16
CA LEU A 13 -2.60 -1.38 5.71
C LEU A 13 -2.63 -2.86 6.11
N SER A 14 -3.70 -3.32 6.76
CA SER A 14 -3.90 -4.74 7.11
C SER A 14 -3.83 -5.67 5.89
N LYS A 15 -4.42 -5.25 4.75
CA LYS A 15 -4.34 -6.00 3.48
C LYS A 15 -2.91 -6.03 2.93
N ILE A 16 -2.21 -4.90 3.00
CA ILE A 16 -0.81 -4.79 2.56
C ILE A 16 0.10 -5.70 3.39
N GLU A 17 -0.09 -5.77 4.71
CA GLU A 17 0.64 -6.70 5.57
C GLU A 17 0.42 -8.17 5.14
N GLY A 18 -0.82 -8.52 4.77
CA GLY A 18 -1.14 -9.82 4.18
C GLY A 18 -0.38 -10.10 2.89
N HIS A 19 -0.30 -9.12 1.98
CA HIS A 19 0.48 -9.24 0.74
C HIS A 19 1.98 -9.39 1.00
N VAL A 20 2.55 -8.60 1.93
CA VAL A 20 3.97 -8.72 2.29
C VAL A 20 4.26 -10.09 2.90
N ARG A 21 3.37 -10.62 3.73
CA ARG A 21 3.48 -11.98 4.26
C ARG A 21 3.44 -13.04 3.15
N ALA A 22 2.56 -12.87 2.15
CA ALA A 22 2.50 -13.76 1.01
C ALA A 22 3.79 -13.72 0.16
N ILE A 23 4.35 -12.53 -0.08
CA ILE A 23 5.64 -12.37 -0.78
C ILE A 23 6.76 -13.09 -0.03
N ARG A 24 6.82 -12.94 1.30
CA ARG A 24 7.81 -13.65 2.12
C ARG A 24 7.67 -15.17 1.97
N LYS A 25 6.43 -15.68 1.91
CA LYS A 25 6.19 -17.10 1.63
C LYS A 25 6.67 -17.49 0.23
N MET A 26 6.42 -16.69 -0.79
CA MET A 26 6.90 -16.96 -2.15
C MET A 26 8.42 -17.06 -2.24
N VAL A 27 9.14 -16.22 -1.48
CA VAL A 27 10.61 -16.32 -1.38
C VAL A 27 11.03 -17.63 -0.72
N HIS A 28 10.35 -18.06 0.35
CA HIS A 28 10.63 -19.33 1.01
C HIS A 28 10.25 -20.56 0.17
N ASP A 29 9.24 -20.43 -0.69
CA ASP A 29 8.75 -21.49 -1.59
C ASP A 29 9.55 -21.52 -2.92
N ASP A 30 10.71 -20.84 -3.00
CA ASP A 30 11.57 -20.74 -4.20
C ASP A 30 10.81 -20.34 -5.49
N ARG A 31 9.81 -19.46 -5.35
CA ARG A 31 9.09 -18.91 -6.50
C ARG A 31 10.00 -18.03 -7.36
N SER A 32 9.64 -17.91 -8.63
CA SER A 32 10.48 -17.18 -9.58
C SER A 32 10.55 -15.68 -9.24
N TYR A 33 11.74 -15.08 -9.44
CA TYR A 33 11.93 -13.64 -9.22
C TYR A 33 10.94 -12.74 -10.00
N PRO A 34 10.56 -13.04 -11.26
CA PRO A 34 9.54 -12.27 -11.96
C PRO A 34 8.17 -12.25 -11.24
N GLU A 35 7.75 -13.39 -10.67
CA GLU A 35 6.50 -13.47 -9.90
C GLU A 35 6.61 -12.66 -8.60
N ILE A 36 7.74 -12.75 -7.91
CA ILE A 36 8.01 -11.97 -6.69
C ILE A 36 8.00 -10.47 -7.01
N VAL A 37 8.67 -10.03 -8.08
CA VAL A 37 8.69 -8.64 -8.52
C VAL A 37 7.29 -8.14 -8.85
N HIS A 38 6.47 -8.97 -9.51
CA HIS A 38 5.09 -8.62 -9.81
C HIS A 38 4.26 -8.38 -8.53
N GLN A 39 4.42 -9.24 -7.51
CA GLN A 39 3.73 -9.06 -6.23
C GLN A 39 4.24 -7.85 -5.44
N VAL A 40 5.55 -7.57 -5.48
CA VAL A 40 6.12 -6.34 -4.89
C VAL A 40 5.54 -5.10 -5.58
N ALA A 41 5.39 -5.12 -6.90
CA ALA A 41 4.76 -4.02 -7.64
C ALA A 41 3.29 -3.80 -7.22
N ALA A 42 2.55 -4.88 -6.98
CA ALA A 42 1.17 -4.79 -6.47
C ALA A 42 1.11 -4.17 -5.06
N VAL A 43 2.08 -4.48 -4.19
CA VAL A 43 2.20 -3.84 -2.87
C VAL A 43 2.48 -2.35 -3.00
N ARG A 44 3.39 -1.95 -3.90
CA ARG A 44 3.66 -0.52 -4.16
C ARG A 44 2.40 0.23 -4.58
N ALA A 45 1.66 -0.30 -5.55
CA ALA A 45 0.40 0.31 -5.99
C ALA A 45 -0.65 0.41 -4.85
N SER A 46 -0.68 -0.59 -3.96
CA SER A 46 -1.57 -0.58 -2.80
C SER A 46 -1.19 0.52 -1.80
N LEU A 47 0.12 0.75 -1.58
CA LEU A 47 0.63 1.83 -0.75
C LEU A 47 0.31 3.21 -1.36
N ASP A 48 0.46 3.36 -2.67
CA ASP A 48 0.08 4.60 -3.36
C ASP A 48 -1.41 4.93 -3.11
N GLY A 49 -2.27 3.91 -3.15
CA GLY A 49 -3.69 4.07 -2.80
C GLY A 49 -3.94 4.47 -1.34
N VAL A 50 -3.07 4.10 -0.39
CA VAL A 50 -3.14 4.58 1.00
C VAL A 50 -2.76 6.05 1.07
N VAL A 51 -1.70 6.46 0.35
CA VAL A 51 -1.27 7.86 0.27
C VAL A 51 -2.39 8.74 -0.26
N GLU A 52 -3.12 8.32 -1.30
CA GLU A 52 -4.25 9.08 -1.85
C GLU A 52 -5.40 9.29 -0.84
N VAL A 53 -5.61 8.34 0.08
CA VAL A 53 -6.61 8.49 1.15
C VAL A 53 -6.16 9.52 2.18
N ILE A 54 -4.90 9.47 2.58
CA ILE A 54 -4.32 10.34 3.61
C ILE A 54 -4.13 11.76 3.07
N CYS A 55 -3.46 11.88 1.93
CA CYS A 55 -3.14 13.11 1.22
C CYS A 55 -3.86 13.15 -0.13
N PRO A 56 -5.14 13.51 -0.16
CA PRO A 56 -5.86 13.64 -1.42
C PRO A 56 -5.23 14.76 -2.25
N LYS A 57 -5.22 14.61 -3.58
CA LYS A 57 -4.56 15.54 -4.54
C LYS A 57 -4.86 17.04 -4.33
N ARG A 58 -5.95 17.38 -3.63
CA ARG A 58 -6.25 18.75 -3.23
C ARG A 58 -5.22 19.34 -2.25
N TRP A 59 -4.71 18.53 -1.32
CA TRP A 59 -3.67 18.93 -0.36
C TRP A 59 -2.35 19.31 -1.03
N VAL A 60 -1.93 18.55 -2.06
CA VAL A 60 -0.69 18.84 -2.81
C VAL A 60 -0.81 20.15 -3.61
N ARG A 61 -2.00 20.47 -4.14
CA ARG A 61 -2.23 21.74 -4.85
C ARG A 61 -2.24 22.96 -3.95
N GLU A 62 -2.49 22.79 -2.65
CA GLU A 62 -2.47 23.87 -1.65
C GLU A 62 -1.03 24.22 -1.19
N GLY A 63 0.01 23.65 -1.81
CA GLY A 63 1.41 23.97 -1.52
C GLY A 63 1.97 23.29 -0.27
N ASN A 64 1.17 22.45 0.40
CA ASN A 64 1.61 21.57 1.48
C ASN A 64 2.18 20.27 0.87
N SER A 65 3.39 20.36 0.32
CA SER A 65 4.23 19.17 0.17
C SER A 65 4.95 18.89 1.50
N PRO A 66 5.13 17.62 1.90
CA PRO A 66 6.06 17.28 2.97
C PRO A 66 7.52 17.61 2.61
#